data_AF-A0A2V7TWC2-F1
#
_entry.id   AF-A0A2V7TWC2-F1
#
_cell.length_a   1.000
_cell.length_b   1.000
_cell.length_c   1.000
_cell.angle_alpha   90.00
_cell.angle_beta   90.00
_cell.angle_gamma   90.00
#
_symmetry.space_group_name_H-M   'P 1'
#
loop_
_entity.id
_entity.type
_entity.pdbx_description
1 polymer ?
#
loop_
_entity_poly.entity_id
_entity_poly.type
_entity_poly.pdbx_seq_one_letter_code
_entity_poly.pdbx_strand_id
1 'polypeptide(L)'
;MESQVDIPLPAALRKDPSLERGSVALVDVEGHNLKLRFLRSSLLSDEASTLTPPEEAALTKGGVKPVSDEEMRVLHARMASAYQQLRTASLSVEDAARRLGVNTSRIRQRLADRSLFGIKDGTRWLLPAFQFRANGSVPGVEVVVRRLPVDVSAVAVARWFRNPNSDLSTRDDDDRPLTPLEWLLGGNPPAVAAELAAAL
;
A
#
# COMPACT_ATOMS: atom_id res chain seq x y z
N MET A 1 15.75 23.50 -4.59
CA MET A 1 17.16 23.50 -4.17
C MET A 1 17.32 22.29 -3.27
N GLU A 2 17.83 21.18 -3.79
CA GLU A 2 18.10 19.99 -2.97
C GLU A 2 19.40 20.24 -2.19
N SER A 3 19.36 20.02 -0.88
CA SER A 3 20.53 20.09 -0.02
C SER A 3 20.82 18.67 0.48
N GLN A 4 21.97 18.13 0.14
CA GLN A 4 22.45 16.83 0.63
C GLN A 4 23.42 17.06 1.79
N VAL A 5 23.23 16.32 2.89
CA VAL A 5 24.11 16.34 4.05
C VAL A 5 24.59 14.91 4.30
N ASP A 6 25.89 14.68 4.15
CA ASP A 6 26.49 13.37 4.39
C ASP A 6 26.78 13.18 5.89
N ILE A 7 26.07 12.24 6.51
CA ILE A 7 26.24 11.90 7.94
C ILE A 7 26.96 10.56 8.05
N PRO A 8 28.14 10.49 8.71
CA PRO A 8 28.85 9.24 8.86
C PRO A 8 28.06 8.26 9.74
N LEU A 9 27.97 7.00 9.31
CA LEU A 9 27.30 5.94 10.08
C LEU A 9 27.94 5.80 11.48
N PRO A 10 27.15 5.89 12.57
CA PRO A 10 27.60 5.68 13.94
C PRO A 10 28.30 4.33 14.09
N ALA A 11 29.36 4.27 14.89
CA ALA A 11 30.14 3.05 15.09
C ALA A 11 29.29 1.85 15.55
N ALA A 12 28.22 2.10 16.31
CA ALA A 12 27.27 1.08 16.77
C ALA A 12 26.50 0.39 15.63
N LEU A 13 26.28 1.09 14.50
CA LEU A 13 25.54 0.57 13.35
C LEU A 13 26.44 -0.10 12.30
N ARG A 14 27.76 0.13 12.33
CA ARG A 14 28.70 -0.43 11.34
C ARG A 14 28.82 -1.96 11.38
N LYS A 15 28.35 -2.60 12.46
CA LYS A 15 28.37 -4.05 12.66
C LYS A 15 26.98 -4.69 12.55
N ASP A 16 25.94 -3.92 12.23
CA ASP A 16 24.60 -4.46 12.08
C ASP A 16 24.50 -5.28 10.78
N PRO A 17 24.19 -6.58 10.83
CA PRO A 17 24.09 -7.41 9.63
C PRO A 17 22.91 -7.04 8.73
N SER A 18 21.96 -6.21 9.20
CA SER A 18 20.87 -5.69 8.37
C SER A 18 21.26 -4.48 7.51
N LEU A 19 22.49 -3.97 7.67
CA LEU A 19 23.05 -2.84 6.94
C LEU A 19 24.00 -3.30 5.83
N GLU A 20 23.44 -3.59 4.66
CA GLU A 20 24.19 -3.84 3.43
C GLU A 20 24.30 -2.58 2.55
N ARG A 21 25.26 -2.56 1.62
CA ARG A 21 25.41 -1.47 0.66
C ARG A 21 24.12 -1.36 -0.16
N GLY A 22 23.45 -0.21 -0.13
CA GLY A 22 22.15 0.00 -0.77
C GLY A 22 20.93 -0.14 0.16
N SER A 23 21.15 -0.37 1.47
CA SER A 23 20.08 -0.35 2.47
C SER A 23 19.34 0.98 2.47
N VAL A 24 18.01 0.91 2.41
CA VAL A 24 17.16 2.09 2.51
C VAL A 24 16.75 2.29 3.97
N ALA A 25 16.88 3.52 4.47
CA ALA A 25 16.37 3.90 5.78
C ALA A 25 15.22 4.90 5.63
N LEU A 26 14.18 4.71 6.43
CA LEU A 26 13.22 5.78 6.67
C LEU A 26 13.80 6.72 7.71
N VAL A 27 13.77 8.01 7.40
CA VAL A 27 14.23 9.09 8.27
C VAL A 27 13.00 9.79 8.82
N ASP A 28 12.89 9.84 10.13
CA ASP A 28 11.87 10.62 10.85
C ASP A 28 12.56 11.65 11.75
N VAL A 29 11.98 12.84 11.83
CA VAL A 29 12.49 13.95 12.65
C VAL A 29 11.58 14.09 13.86
N GLU A 30 12.06 13.68 15.03
CA GLU A 30 11.31 13.76 16.28
C GLU A 30 11.97 14.75 17.24
N GLY A 31 11.42 15.96 17.27
CA GLY A 31 12.02 17.09 18.00
C GLY A 31 13.38 17.43 17.41
N HIS A 32 14.45 17.20 18.18
CA HIS A 32 15.84 17.43 17.76
C HIS A 32 16.59 16.14 17.37
N ASN A 33 15.89 15.01 17.26
CA ASN A 33 16.49 13.72 16.98
C ASN A 33 16.09 13.19 15.60
N LEU A 34 17.06 12.61 14.89
CA LEU A 34 16.80 11.81 13.70
C LEU A 34 16.60 10.35 14.12
N LYS A 35 15.42 9.79 13.84
CA LYS A 35 15.16 8.37 13.94
C LYS A 35 15.36 7.72 12.58
N LEU A 36 16.37 6.85 12.50
CA LEU A 36 16.63 6.03 11.33
C LEU A 36 16.04 4.65 11.53
N ARG A 37 15.18 4.22 10.62
CA ARG A 37 14.66 2.85 10.60
C ARG A 37 15.07 2.20 9.28
N PHE A 38 16.03 1.28 9.36
CA PHE A 38 16.47 0.49 8.21
C PHE A 38 15.38 -0.48 7.78
N LEU A 39 15.11 -0.50 6.49
CA LEU A 39 14.09 -1.35 5.89
C LEU A 39 14.73 -2.70 5.61
N ARG A 40 14.13 -3.78 6.13
CA ARG A 40 14.49 -5.13 5.71
C ARG A 40 13.94 -5.37 4.31
N SER A 41 14.77 -5.97 3.46
CA SER A 41 14.45 -6.35 2.07
C SER A 41 13.13 -7.14 1.94
N SER A 42 12.78 -7.94 2.95
CA SER A 42 11.54 -8.74 2.96
C SER A 42 10.24 -7.92 2.96
N LEU A 43 10.29 -6.61 3.24
CA LEU A 43 9.11 -5.73 3.17
C LEU A 43 8.80 -5.28 1.74
N LEU A 44 9.69 -5.55 0.78
CA LEU A 44 9.69 -4.93 -0.54
C LEU A 44 9.86 -5.94 -1.69
N SER A 45 10.16 -7.20 -1.39
CA SER A 45 10.34 -8.23 -2.42
C SER A 45 10.46 -9.61 -1.79
N ASP A 46 9.46 -10.47 -2.01
CA ASP A 46 9.71 -11.92 -2.15
C ASP A 46 9.73 -12.33 -3.65
N GLU A 47 9.44 -11.38 -4.55
CA GLU A 47 9.54 -11.58 -6.00
C GLU A 47 10.52 -10.58 -6.59
N ALA A 48 11.80 -10.75 -6.25
CA ALA A 48 12.84 -10.25 -7.13
C ALA A 48 12.74 -11.05 -8.46
N SER A 49 11.97 -10.50 -9.40
CA SER A 49 12.10 -10.65 -10.85
C SER A 49 12.87 -11.89 -11.31
N THR A 50 12.19 -13.03 -11.44
CA THR A 50 12.73 -14.19 -12.18
C THR A 50 12.51 -14.00 -13.68
N LEU A 51 12.96 -12.87 -14.25
CA LEU A 51 13.04 -12.75 -15.70
C LEU A 51 14.16 -13.66 -16.18
N THR A 52 13.81 -14.57 -17.08
CA THR A 52 14.78 -15.44 -17.74
C THR A 52 15.56 -14.62 -18.79
N PRO A 53 16.81 -15.01 -19.14
CA PRO A 53 17.59 -14.30 -20.14
C PRO A 53 16.88 -14.08 -21.50
N PRO A 54 16.04 -15.01 -22.00
CA PRO A 54 15.23 -14.78 -23.19
C PRO A 54 14.18 -13.67 -23.03
N GLU A 55 13.56 -13.55 -21.86
CA GLU A 55 12.54 -12.53 -21.57
C GLU A 55 13.17 -11.13 -21.48
N GLU A 56 14.34 -11.03 -20.84
CA GLU A 56 15.11 -9.78 -20.79
C GLU A 56 15.52 -9.30 -22.20
N ALA A 57 15.97 -10.21 -23.05
CA ALA A 57 16.30 -9.90 -24.44
C ALA A 57 15.07 -9.45 -25.26
N ALA A 58 13.91 -10.07 -25.03
CA ALA A 58 12.66 -9.70 -25.69
C ALA A 58 12.19 -8.29 -25.26
N LEU A 59 12.24 -7.97 -23.97
CA LEU A 59 11.89 -6.65 -23.43
C LEU A 59 12.83 -5.55 -23.95
N THR A 60 14.13 -5.84 -23.97
CA THR A 60 15.15 -4.91 -24.49
C THR A 60 14.93 -4.63 -25.97
N LYS A 61 14.60 -5.66 -26.77
CA LYS A 61 14.25 -5.52 -28.19
C LYS A 61 12.97 -4.68 -28.39
N GLY A 62 12.03 -4.75 -27.45
CA GLY A 62 10.84 -3.91 -27.39
C GLY A 62 11.08 -2.47 -26.92
N GLY A 63 12.32 -2.08 -26.62
CA GLY A 63 12.69 -0.74 -26.16
C GLY A 63 12.49 -0.52 -24.66
N VAL A 64 12.12 -1.56 -23.90
CA VAL A 64 12.04 -1.50 -22.43
C VAL A 64 13.46 -1.66 -21.88
N LYS A 65 13.99 -0.60 -21.26
CA LYS A 65 15.31 -0.66 -20.63
C LYS A 65 15.18 -1.24 -19.22
N PRO A 66 16.13 -2.08 -18.77
CA PRO A 66 16.18 -2.49 -17.37
C PRO A 66 16.32 -1.25 -16.49
N VAL A 67 15.56 -1.23 -15.40
CA VAL A 67 15.60 -0.17 -14.40
C VAL A 67 16.98 -0.22 -13.74
N SER A 68 17.65 0.93 -13.60
CA SER A 68 18.95 0.98 -12.93
C SER A 68 18.83 0.65 -11.44
N ASP A 69 19.90 0.17 -10.82
CA ASP A 69 19.94 -0.12 -9.38
C ASP A 69 19.59 1.11 -8.51
N GLU A 70 19.89 2.32 -8.98
CA GLU A 70 19.51 3.56 -8.30
C GLU A 70 18.00 3.81 -8.40
N GLU A 71 17.42 3.70 -9.60
CA GLU A 71 15.97 3.86 -9.79
C GLU A 71 15.19 2.81 -9.02
N MET A 72 15.68 1.57 -8.98
CA MET A 72 15.08 0.48 -8.20
C MET A 72 15.13 0.78 -6.70
N ARG A 73 16.25 1.30 -6.19
CA ARG A 73 16.36 1.75 -4.79
C ARG A 73 15.40 2.88 -4.45
N VAL A 74 15.27 3.87 -5.32
CA VAL A 74 14.31 4.98 -5.14
C VAL A 74 12.88 4.45 -5.14
N LEU A 75 12.53 3.53 -6.03
CA LEU A 75 11.21 2.91 -6.08
C LEU A 75 10.91 2.14 -4.78
N HIS A 76 11.86 1.32 -4.33
CA HIS A 76 11.80 0.60 -3.06
C HIS A 76 11.60 1.54 -1.86
N ALA A 77 12.35 2.64 -1.81
CA ALA A 77 12.19 3.65 -0.77
C ALA A 77 10.79 4.28 -0.77
N ARG A 78 10.26 4.61 -1.95
CA ARG A 78 8.91 5.16 -2.11
C ARG A 78 7.84 4.17 -1.65
N MET A 79 7.97 2.90 -2.03
CA MET A 79 7.03 1.84 -1.62
C MET A 79 7.04 1.62 -0.11
N ALA A 80 8.21 1.59 0.51
CA ALA A 80 8.31 1.49 1.97
C ALA A 80 7.72 2.69 2.70
N SER A 81 7.97 3.91 2.21
CA SER A 81 7.39 5.12 2.77
C SER A 81 5.86 5.08 2.67
N ALA A 82 5.32 4.74 1.50
CA ALA A 82 3.89 4.59 1.30
C ALA A 82 3.28 3.52 2.21
N TYR A 83 3.98 2.39 2.39
CA TYR A 83 3.55 1.33 3.31
C TYR A 83 3.54 1.80 4.76
N GLN A 84 4.54 2.55 5.22
CA GLN A 84 4.52 3.10 6.58
C GLN A 84 3.40 4.13 6.77
N GLN A 85 3.18 5.01 5.80
CA GLN A 85 2.05 5.95 5.85
C GLN A 85 0.72 5.21 5.96
N LEU A 86 0.55 4.14 5.17
CA LEU A 86 -0.63 3.29 5.22
C LEU A 86 -0.80 2.62 6.59
N ARG A 87 0.28 2.05 7.16
CA ARG A 87 0.27 1.45 8.50
C ARG A 87 -0.07 2.46 9.58
N THR A 88 0.55 3.63 9.58
CA THR A 88 0.29 4.70 10.56
C THR A 88 -1.15 5.20 10.48
N ALA A 89 -1.72 5.28 9.28
CA ALA A 89 -3.12 5.65 9.09
C ALA A 89 -4.09 4.48 9.33
N SER A 90 -3.62 3.26 9.61
CA SER A 90 -4.50 2.11 9.83
C SER A 90 -5.00 2.04 11.26
N LEU A 91 -6.22 1.56 11.42
CA LEU A 91 -6.86 1.32 12.71
C LEU A 91 -6.44 -0.05 13.26
N SER A 92 -6.34 -0.16 14.58
CA SER A 92 -6.31 -1.46 15.24
C SER A 92 -7.68 -2.15 15.13
N VAL A 93 -7.72 -3.45 15.47
CA VAL A 93 -8.99 -4.21 15.56
C VAL A 93 -9.93 -3.56 16.58
N GLU A 94 -9.39 -3.10 17.71
CA GLU A 94 -10.12 -2.45 18.78
C GLU A 94 -10.68 -1.09 18.33
N ASP A 95 -9.90 -0.30 17.59
CA ASP A 95 -10.35 0.99 17.07
C ASP A 95 -11.42 0.81 15.99
N ALA A 96 -11.23 -0.15 15.07
CA ALA A 96 -12.21 -0.48 14.05
C ALA A 96 -13.53 -0.99 14.67
N ALA A 97 -13.45 -1.79 15.74
CA ALA A 97 -14.61 -2.27 16.49
C ALA A 97 -15.41 -1.10 17.08
N ARG A 98 -14.74 -0.18 17.80
CA ARG A 98 -15.38 1.05 18.30
C ARG A 98 -15.99 1.88 17.18
N ARG A 99 -15.29 1.97 16.05
CA ARG A 99 -15.68 2.80 14.92
C ARG A 99 -16.90 2.30 14.16
N LEU A 100 -17.08 0.99 14.14
CA LEU A 100 -18.22 0.31 13.53
C LEU A 100 -19.34 0.02 14.53
N GLY A 101 -19.14 0.30 15.83
CA GLY A 101 -20.10 -0.03 16.89
C GLY A 101 -20.31 -1.53 17.09
N VAL A 102 -19.28 -2.34 16.84
CA VAL A 102 -19.31 -3.80 16.97
C VAL A 102 -18.20 -4.30 17.89
N ASN A 103 -18.21 -5.59 18.24
CA ASN A 103 -17.13 -6.19 19.01
C ASN A 103 -15.94 -6.62 18.12
N THR A 104 -14.79 -6.88 18.75
CA THR A 104 -13.56 -7.27 18.06
C THR A 104 -13.66 -8.63 17.36
N SER A 105 -14.49 -9.54 17.88
CA SER A 105 -14.77 -10.84 17.23
C SER A 105 -15.42 -10.65 15.85
N ARG A 106 -16.39 -9.73 15.75
CA ARG A 106 -17.03 -9.36 14.49
C ARG A 106 -16.03 -8.78 13.50
N ILE A 107 -15.07 -7.97 13.94
CA ILE A 107 -14.00 -7.45 13.07
C ILE A 107 -13.12 -8.59 12.53
N ARG A 108 -12.70 -9.52 13.40
CA ARG A 108 -11.89 -10.68 12.98
C ARG A 108 -12.63 -11.59 11.99
N GLN A 109 -13.93 -11.79 12.19
CA GLN A 109 -14.79 -12.48 11.21
C GLN A 109 -14.83 -11.74 9.88
N ARG A 110 -14.96 -10.41 9.90
CA ARG A 110 -14.95 -9.58 8.68
C ARG A 110 -13.62 -9.58 7.93
N LEU A 111 -12.52 -9.76 8.65
CA LEU A 111 -11.20 -9.97 8.05
C LEU A 111 -11.12 -11.36 7.41
N ALA A 112 -11.62 -12.39 8.10
CA ALA A 112 -11.62 -13.77 7.61
C ALA A 112 -12.49 -13.96 6.36
N ASP A 113 -13.67 -13.33 6.31
CA ASP A 113 -14.58 -13.40 5.16
C ASP A 113 -14.28 -12.37 4.06
N ARG A 114 -13.18 -11.61 4.20
CA ARG A 114 -12.75 -10.54 3.28
C ARG A 114 -13.79 -9.43 3.06
N SER A 115 -14.68 -9.17 4.02
CA SER A 115 -15.58 -8.01 3.99
C SER A 115 -14.96 -6.73 4.59
N LEU A 116 -13.74 -6.83 5.14
CA LEU A 116 -12.86 -5.70 5.45
C LEU A 116 -11.45 -6.02 4.97
N PHE A 117 -10.76 -4.99 4.50
CA PHE A 117 -9.37 -5.11 4.09
C PHE A 117 -8.47 -4.98 5.32
N GLY A 118 -7.56 -5.92 5.49
CA GLY A 118 -6.62 -5.94 6.59
C GLY A 118 -5.20 -6.23 6.12
N ILE A 119 -4.24 -5.64 6.81
CA ILE A 119 -2.82 -5.88 6.65
C ILE A 119 -2.35 -6.64 7.89
N LYS A 120 -1.69 -7.77 7.68
CA LYS A 120 -1.10 -8.54 8.77
C LYS A 120 0.26 -7.94 9.12
N ASP A 121 0.38 -7.45 10.35
CA ASP A 121 1.59 -6.83 10.89
C ASP A 121 2.10 -7.66 12.08
N GLY A 122 2.93 -8.65 11.77
CA GLY A 122 3.31 -9.70 12.72
C GLY A 122 2.10 -10.47 13.22
N THR A 123 1.78 -10.34 14.51
CA THR A 123 0.62 -10.98 15.15
C THR A 123 -0.63 -10.10 15.18
N ARG A 124 -0.52 -8.83 14.76
CA ARG A 124 -1.60 -7.85 14.80
C ARG A 124 -2.20 -7.64 13.42
N TRP A 125 -3.46 -7.23 13.42
CA TRP A 125 -4.15 -6.77 12.21
C TRP A 125 -4.23 -5.26 12.22
N LEU A 126 -3.89 -4.66 11.09
CA LEU A 126 -4.07 -3.25 10.80
C LEU A 126 -5.17 -3.13 9.74
N LEU A 127 -6.13 -2.24 9.96
CA LEU A 127 -7.24 -1.99 9.06
C LEU A 127 -7.07 -0.59 8.45
N PRO A 128 -6.63 -0.46 7.18
CA PRO A 128 -6.45 0.83 6.55
C PRO A 128 -7.67 1.75 6.65
N ALA A 129 -7.45 3.01 7.04
CA ALA A 129 -8.53 3.96 7.31
C ALA A 129 -9.44 4.27 6.11
N PHE A 130 -8.96 4.08 4.87
CA PHE A 130 -9.72 4.45 3.66
C PHE A 130 -11.08 3.74 3.55
N GLN A 131 -11.25 2.57 4.18
CA GLN A 131 -12.50 1.81 4.16
C GLN A 131 -13.53 2.27 5.20
N PHE A 132 -13.20 3.27 6.03
CA PHE A 132 -14.05 3.78 7.10
C PHE A 132 -14.50 5.22 6.85
N ARG A 133 -15.74 5.54 7.23
CA ARG A 133 -16.29 6.92 7.19
C ARG A 133 -16.03 7.64 8.50
N ALA A 134 -16.83 8.62 8.95
CA ALA A 134 -16.80 9.19 10.31
C ALA A 134 -17.56 8.34 11.37
N ASN A 135 -18.55 7.58 10.91
CA ASN A 135 -19.26 6.53 11.63
C ASN A 135 -19.55 5.40 10.63
N GLY A 136 -19.10 4.17 10.91
CA GLY A 136 -19.28 3.04 9.99
C GLY A 136 -18.22 2.91 8.88
N SER A 137 -18.44 1.95 7.98
CA SER A 137 -17.60 1.69 6.80
C SER A 137 -18.10 2.46 5.57
N VAL A 138 -17.25 2.58 4.57
CA VAL A 138 -17.66 3.03 3.23
C VAL A 138 -18.72 2.04 2.70
N PRO A 139 -19.91 2.49 2.25
CA PRO A 139 -20.94 1.60 1.73
C PRO A 139 -20.44 0.77 0.54
N GLY A 140 -20.74 -0.53 0.52
CA GLY A 140 -20.38 -1.41 -0.58
C GLY A 140 -18.88 -1.75 -0.68
N VAL A 141 -18.05 -1.24 0.23
CA VAL A 141 -16.60 -1.54 0.23
C VAL A 141 -16.33 -3.04 0.39
N GLU A 142 -17.18 -3.74 1.14
CA GLU A 142 -17.10 -5.19 1.32
C GLU A 142 -17.25 -5.96 0.00
N VAL A 143 -17.99 -5.44 -0.97
CA VAL A 143 -18.16 -6.08 -2.28
C VAL A 143 -16.86 -5.98 -3.08
N VAL A 144 -16.21 -4.81 -3.02
CA VAL A 144 -14.95 -4.55 -3.70
C VAL A 144 -13.80 -5.33 -3.05
N VAL A 145 -13.69 -5.30 -1.72
CA VAL A 145 -12.61 -6.00 -0.99
C VAL A 145 -12.65 -7.52 -1.20
N ARG A 146 -13.85 -8.11 -1.28
CA ARG A 146 -14.00 -9.54 -1.56
C ARG A 146 -13.45 -9.94 -2.93
N ARG A 147 -13.41 -9.02 -3.91
CA ARG A 147 -12.93 -9.27 -5.27
C ARG A 147 -11.45 -8.96 -5.49
N LEU A 148 -10.81 -8.26 -4.56
CA LEU A 148 -9.37 -8.02 -4.64
C LEU A 148 -8.59 -9.36 -4.78
N PRO A 149 -7.52 -9.41 -5.58
CA PRO A 149 -6.58 -10.53 -5.56
C PRO A 149 -5.98 -10.78 -4.16
N VAL A 150 -5.38 -11.95 -3.96
CA VAL A 150 -4.75 -12.33 -2.68
C VAL A 150 -3.32 -11.84 -2.55
N ASP A 151 -2.68 -11.61 -3.68
CA ASP A 151 -1.27 -11.33 -3.93
C ASP A 151 -0.98 -9.85 -4.21
N VAL A 152 -2.01 -9.03 -4.39
CA VAL A 152 -1.85 -7.58 -4.56
C VAL A 152 -1.32 -6.91 -3.29
N SER A 153 -0.29 -6.07 -3.45
CA SER A 153 0.29 -5.35 -2.32
C SER A 153 -0.70 -4.37 -1.68
N ALA A 154 -0.63 -4.22 -0.35
CA ALA A 154 -1.53 -3.33 0.37
C ALA A 154 -1.41 -1.85 -0.06
N VAL A 155 -0.21 -1.43 -0.49
CA VAL A 155 0.03 -0.10 -1.04
C VAL A 155 -0.67 0.08 -2.38
N ALA A 156 -0.61 -0.94 -3.27
CA ALA A 156 -1.30 -0.91 -4.55
C ALA A 156 -2.82 -0.82 -4.35
N VAL A 157 -3.40 -1.61 -3.43
CA VAL A 157 -4.82 -1.53 -3.07
C VAL A 157 -5.18 -0.12 -2.60
N ALA A 158 -4.44 0.42 -1.62
CA ALA A 158 -4.72 1.73 -1.06
C ALA A 158 -4.60 2.85 -2.12
N ARG A 159 -3.65 2.72 -3.04
CA ARG A 159 -3.46 3.66 -4.16
C ARG A 159 -4.60 3.55 -5.17
N TRP A 160 -5.00 2.34 -5.53
CA TRP A 160 -6.10 2.11 -6.47
C TRP A 160 -7.41 2.74 -5.98
N PHE A 161 -7.74 2.56 -4.70
CA PHE A 161 -8.94 3.21 -4.10
C PHE A 161 -8.92 4.75 -4.16
N ARG A 162 -7.75 5.38 -4.29
CA ARG A 162 -7.54 6.83 -4.25
C ARG A 162 -7.18 7.45 -5.60
N ASN A 163 -7.03 6.64 -6.63
CA ASN A 163 -6.70 7.11 -7.97
C ASN A 163 -7.97 7.10 -8.84
N PRO A 164 -8.19 8.15 -9.65
CA PRO A 164 -9.28 8.16 -10.62
C PRO A 164 -9.17 6.98 -11.59
N ASN A 165 -10.32 6.39 -11.94
CA ASN A 165 -10.42 5.35 -12.95
C ASN A 165 -11.38 5.79 -14.05
N SER A 166 -10.95 5.70 -15.31
CA SER A 166 -11.76 6.08 -16.49
C SER A 166 -13.08 5.32 -16.58
N ASP A 167 -13.13 4.11 -16.04
CA ASP A 167 -14.32 3.25 -16.08
C ASP A 167 -15.30 3.55 -14.94
N LEU A 168 -15.00 4.55 -14.10
CA LEU A 168 -15.82 5.00 -12.98
C LEU A 168 -16.25 6.46 -13.20
N SER A 169 -17.06 6.74 -14.22
CA SER A 169 -17.70 8.04 -14.41
C SER A 169 -19.21 7.97 -14.12
N THR A 170 -19.77 9.09 -13.65
CA THR A 170 -21.23 9.21 -13.60
C THR A 170 -21.76 9.47 -15.00
N ARG A 171 -22.97 8.97 -15.30
CA ARG A 171 -23.65 9.18 -16.59
C ARG A 171 -23.73 10.65 -17.04
N ASP A 172 -23.73 11.57 -16.08
CA ASP A 172 -23.89 13.00 -16.32
C ASP A 172 -22.55 13.74 -16.52
N ASP A 173 -21.40 13.08 -16.32
CA ASP A 173 -20.06 13.68 -16.37
C ASP A 173 -18.97 12.63 -16.68
N ASP A 174 -18.88 12.23 -17.95
CA ASP A 174 -17.88 11.26 -18.44
C ASP A 174 -16.44 11.83 -18.48
N ASP A 175 -16.30 13.15 -18.48
CA ASP A 175 -15.00 13.84 -18.50
C ASP A 175 -14.33 13.89 -17.11
N ARG A 176 -15.04 13.45 -16.07
CA ARG A 176 -14.55 13.46 -14.68
C ARG A 176 -14.53 12.05 -14.07
N PRO A 177 -13.46 11.27 -14.32
CA PRO A 177 -13.31 9.96 -13.69
C PRO A 177 -13.26 10.08 -12.17
N LEU A 178 -14.00 9.21 -11.49
CA LEU A 178 -14.03 9.12 -10.04
C LEU A 178 -13.00 8.12 -9.54
N THR A 179 -12.53 8.34 -8.33
CA THR A 179 -11.85 7.29 -7.57
C THR A 179 -12.86 6.20 -7.15
N PRO A 180 -12.42 4.95 -6.91
CA PRO A 180 -13.29 3.94 -6.34
C PRO A 180 -13.94 4.35 -5.01
N LEU A 181 -13.25 5.15 -4.18
CA LEU A 181 -13.85 5.68 -2.96
C LEU A 181 -14.98 6.68 -3.25
N GLU A 182 -14.78 7.63 -4.16
CA GLU A 182 -15.81 8.59 -4.54
C GLU A 182 -17.01 7.90 -5.19
N TRP A 183 -16.76 6.90 -6.04
CA TRP A 183 -17.79 6.06 -6.64
C TRP A 183 -18.70 5.43 -5.58
N LEU A 184 -18.11 4.76 -4.58
CA LEU A 184 -18.83 4.12 -3.49
C LEU A 184 -19.53 5.12 -2.57
N LEU A 185 -18.87 6.25 -2.25
CA LEU A 185 -19.44 7.30 -1.41
C LEU A 185 -20.60 8.03 -2.09
N GLY A 186 -20.59 8.12 -3.42
CA GLY A 186 -21.71 8.61 -4.23
C GLY A 186 -22.91 7.68 -4.30
N GLY A 187 -22.82 6.47 -3.72
CA GLY A 187 -23.91 5.49 -3.73
C GLY A 187 -24.06 4.74 -5.06
N ASN A 188 -23.05 4.83 -5.94
CA ASN A 188 -23.07 4.11 -7.20
C ASN A 188 -22.92 2.59 -7.00
N PRO A 189 -23.30 1.75 -7.99
CA PRO A 189 -23.27 0.30 -7.85
C PRO A 189 -21.86 -0.23 -7.51
N PRO A 190 -21.66 -0.88 -6.35
CA PRO A 190 -20.33 -1.33 -5.93
C PRO A 190 -19.78 -2.47 -6.80
N ALA A 191 -20.66 -3.19 -7.52
CA ALA A 191 -20.27 -4.27 -8.41
C ALA A 191 -19.32 -3.81 -9.53
N VAL A 192 -19.49 -2.60 -10.07
CA VAL A 192 -18.63 -2.06 -11.14
C VAL A 192 -17.19 -1.89 -10.63
N ALA A 193 -17.03 -1.23 -9.48
CA ALA A 193 -15.72 -1.09 -8.84
C ALA A 193 -15.14 -2.46 -8.42
N ALA A 194 -15.98 -3.42 -8.04
CA ALA A 194 -15.53 -4.75 -7.66
C ALA A 194 -14.98 -5.58 -8.84
N GLU A 195 -15.56 -5.45 -10.04
CA GLU A 195 -15.02 -6.09 -11.24
C GLU A 195 -13.68 -5.46 -11.63
N LEU A 196 -13.54 -4.14 -11.54
CA LEU A 196 -12.26 -3.46 -11.77
C LEU A 196 -11.19 -3.85 -10.73
N ALA A 197 -11.61 -4.02 -9.47
CA ALA A 197 -10.72 -4.47 -8.39
C ALA A 197 -10.21 -5.90 -8.59
N ALA A 198 -10.97 -6.75 -9.30
CA ALA A 198 -10.58 -8.13 -9.60
C ALA A 198 -9.45 -8.22 -10.64
N ALA A 199 -9.20 -7.15 -11.39
CA ALA A 199 -8.17 -7.05 -12.43
C ALA A 199 -6.88 -6.35 -11.95
N LEU A 200 -6.74 -6.13 -10.64
CA LEU A 200 -5.52 -5.62 -10.02
C LEU A 200 -4.38 -6.65 -10.02
#